data_AF-A0A9P4JA15-F1
#
_entry.id   AF-A0A9P4JA15-F1
#
_cell.length_a   1.000
_cell.length_b   1.000
_cell.length_c   1.000
_cell.angle_alpha   90.00
_cell.angle_beta   90.00
_cell.angle_gamma   90.00
#
_symmetry.space_group_name_H-M   'P 1'
#
loop_
_entity.id
_entity.type
_entity.pdbx_description
1 polymer ?
#
loop_
_entity_poly.entity_id
_entity_poly.type
_entity_poly.pdbx_seq_one_letter_code
_entity_poly.pdbx_strand_id
1 'polypeptide(L)'
;MSAATRLPAILSTITLLTTGAALTHPSIRSHILPTSIAAQIPPSLPKHLLRTLLALFLALNIKNIPPAWHIRVLRALIHQIYLSPRAVSAPQLFSPLVTHSWNSPLDCDYNLHKSNSTYFADLDIARAHYVGALIRTGLRRLNAGDTEGLKDDGSSSSSSSKKKGGYIIALGGVACSFRKEIAPLARYEIWTRVLSWDEKWIYIVSHFVRPGSVAPKGWHLQPWKHESRSWVGGLLSRSGKKGKGKKLDKEGLRKAVYATSVAKYVCKKGRQTIPPELLLQRSRLLPKGPKPVGVAEQGKERSEPDTPVSGLEGPESAGPALAEILRKTQAEAQEEPAEGELTWEKVEEMRLRGLKFSTAFDSLAGLHDEFGADAAEGEEDVLGVYGELLY
;
A
#
# COMPACT_ATOMS: atom_id res chain seq x y z
N MET A 1 -7.86 -23.97 10.14
CA MET A 1 -7.86 -25.45 10.24
C MET A 1 -6.42 -25.91 10.23
N SER A 2 -6.06 -26.90 11.05
CA SER A 2 -4.66 -27.34 11.24
C SER A 2 -4.06 -27.95 9.97
N ALA A 3 -2.76 -27.72 9.71
CA ALA A 3 -1.97 -28.32 8.64
C ALA A 3 -2.15 -29.84 8.54
N ALA A 4 -2.29 -30.51 9.69
CA ALA A 4 -2.50 -31.95 9.80
C ALA A 4 -3.73 -32.45 9.02
N THR A 5 -4.79 -31.64 8.94
CA THR A 5 -6.02 -32.01 8.23
C THR A 5 -5.90 -31.94 6.70
N ARG A 6 -4.91 -31.20 6.17
CA ARG A 6 -4.69 -31.03 4.73
C ARG A 6 -3.58 -31.92 4.17
N LEU A 7 -2.77 -32.52 5.04
CA LEU A 7 -1.68 -33.43 4.66
C LEU A 7 -2.10 -34.55 3.69
N PRO A 8 -3.23 -35.26 3.88
CA PRO A 8 -3.65 -36.30 2.94
C PRO A 8 -3.93 -35.75 1.54
N ALA A 9 -4.56 -34.58 1.44
CA ALA A 9 -4.81 -33.92 0.16
C ALA A 9 -3.49 -33.51 -0.51
N ILE A 10 -2.57 -32.92 0.24
CA ILE A 10 -1.25 -32.50 -0.26
C ILE A 10 -0.45 -33.71 -0.77
N LEU A 11 -0.33 -34.77 0.04
CA LEU A 11 0.33 -36.02 -0.32
C LEU A 11 -0.29 -36.61 -1.59
N SER A 12 -1.62 -36.71 -1.66
CA SER A 12 -2.31 -37.24 -2.85
C SER A 12 -2.02 -36.44 -4.12
N THR A 13 -1.98 -35.10 -4.03
CA THR A 13 -1.64 -34.25 -5.18
C THR A 13 -0.19 -34.41 -5.61
N ILE A 14 0.75 -34.50 -4.65
CA ILE A 14 2.16 -34.73 -4.94
C ILE A 14 2.33 -36.09 -5.61
N THR A 15 1.74 -37.16 -5.06
CA THR A 15 1.80 -38.51 -5.63
C THR A 15 1.21 -38.55 -7.04
N LEU A 16 0.09 -37.87 -7.30
CA LEU A 16 -0.51 -37.83 -8.63
C LEU A 16 0.40 -37.11 -9.65
N LEU A 17 0.98 -35.98 -9.24
CA LEU A 17 1.92 -35.21 -10.07
C LEU A 17 3.22 -35.97 -10.35
N THR A 18 3.82 -36.59 -9.32
CA THR A 18 5.05 -37.36 -9.47
C THR A 18 4.83 -38.61 -10.29
N THR A 19 3.71 -39.32 -10.09
CA THR A 19 3.35 -40.49 -10.90
C THR A 19 3.08 -40.08 -12.35
N GLY A 20 2.34 -39.00 -12.59
CA GLY A 20 2.09 -38.47 -13.93
C GLY A 20 3.37 -38.07 -14.65
N ALA A 21 4.30 -37.41 -13.96
CA ALA A 21 5.62 -37.06 -14.50
C ALA A 21 6.50 -38.30 -14.74
N ALA A 22 6.51 -39.25 -13.82
CA ALA A 22 7.25 -40.50 -13.93
C ALA A 22 6.81 -41.31 -15.17
N LEU A 23 5.50 -41.35 -15.45
CA LEU A 23 4.94 -41.98 -16.64
C LEU A 23 5.34 -41.31 -17.95
N THR A 24 5.87 -40.07 -17.92
CA THR A 24 6.45 -39.42 -19.11
C THR A 24 7.85 -39.92 -19.46
N HIS A 25 8.56 -40.54 -18.52
CA HIS A 25 9.91 -41.06 -18.74
C HIS A 25 9.86 -42.49 -19.30
N PRO A 26 10.48 -42.78 -20.45
CA PRO A 26 10.37 -44.10 -21.12
C PRO A 26 10.76 -45.28 -20.23
N SER A 27 11.87 -45.17 -19.50
CA SER A 27 12.39 -46.23 -18.63
C SER A 27 11.52 -46.48 -17.39
N ILE A 28 10.90 -45.44 -16.84
CA ILE A 28 10.07 -45.58 -15.64
C ILE A 28 8.69 -46.13 -16.03
N ARG A 29 8.14 -45.66 -17.15
CA ARG A 29 6.89 -46.13 -17.72
C ARG A 29 6.89 -47.65 -17.98
N SER A 30 8.00 -48.23 -18.46
CA SER A 30 8.11 -49.68 -18.68
C SER A 30 8.17 -50.51 -17.40
N HIS A 31 8.52 -49.90 -16.26
CA HIS A 31 8.49 -50.56 -14.95
C HIS A 31 7.13 -50.44 -14.25
N ILE A 32 6.35 -49.40 -14.56
CA ILE A 32 5.06 -49.11 -13.91
C ILE A 32 3.88 -49.70 -14.70
N LEU A 33 3.91 -49.67 -16.03
CA LEU A 33 2.83 -50.14 -16.89
C LEU A 33 3.21 -51.46 -17.59
N PRO A 34 2.27 -52.42 -17.70
CA PRO A 34 2.42 -53.59 -18.57
C PRO A 34 2.77 -53.16 -20.00
N THR A 35 3.63 -53.94 -20.67
CA THR A 35 4.12 -53.66 -22.02
C THR A 35 3.02 -53.48 -23.05
N SER A 36 1.89 -54.20 -22.89
CA SER A 36 0.69 -54.08 -23.73
C SER A 36 0.01 -52.72 -23.65
N ILE A 37 0.04 -52.07 -22.49
CA ILE A 37 -0.57 -50.74 -22.25
C ILE A 37 0.43 -49.64 -22.65
N ALA A 38 1.71 -49.82 -22.31
CA ALA A 38 2.75 -48.86 -22.65
C ALA A 38 2.90 -48.67 -24.18
N ALA A 39 2.70 -49.73 -24.97
CA ALA A 39 2.75 -49.70 -26.43
C ALA A 39 1.58 -48.92 -27.07
N GLN A 40 0.45 -48.78 -26.38
CA GLN A 40 -0.71 -48.03 -26.87
C GLN A 40 -0.58 -46.51 -26.67
N ILE A 41 0.39 -46.06 -25.86
CA ILE A 41 0.61 -44.63 -25.60
C ILE A 41 1.45 -44.03 -26.73
N PRO A 42 0.91 -43.05 -27.50
CA PRO A 42 1.68 -42.41 -28.57
C PRO A 42 2.98 -41.78 -28.03
N PRO A 43 4.11 -41.90 -28.76
CA PRO A 43 5.40 -41.37 -28.30
C PRO A 43 5.39 -39.84 -28.14
N SER A 44 4.47 -39.14 -28.81
CA SER A 44 4.28 -37.69 -28.69
C SER A 44 3.43 -37.28 -27.48
N LEU A 45 2.59 -38.17 -26.94
CA LEU A 45 1.63 -37.84 -25.87
C LEU A 45 2.32 -37.33 -24.60
N PRO A 46 3.39 -37.97 -24.07
CA PRO A 46 4.10 -37.45 -22.89
C PRO A 46 4.67 -36.05 -23.09
N LYS A 47 5.20 -35.77 -24.29
CA LYS A 47 5.78 -34.47 -24.66
C LYS A 47 4.71 -33.39 -24.72
N HIS A 48 3.56 -33.66 -25.32
CA HIS A 48 2.45 -32.71 -25.37
C HIS A 48 1.80 -32.50 -23.99
N LEU A 49 1.66 -33.57 -23.20
CA LEU A 49 1.15 -33.50 -21.83
C LEU A 49 2.07 -32.62 -20.96
N LEU A 50 3.38 -32.88 -20.95
CA LEU A 50 4.33 -32.09 -20.17
C LEU A 50 4.33 -30.62 -20.58
N ARG A 51 4.30 -30.33 -21.89
CA ARG A 51 4.19 -28.94 -22.40
C ARG A 51 2.89 -28.27 -21.97
N THR A 52 1.78 -28.99 -21.97
CA THR A 52 0.48 -28.47 -21.55
C THR A 52 0.46 -28.21 -20.06
N LEU A 53 0.98 -29.14 -19.25
CA LEU A 53 1.11 -28.98 -17.80
C LEU A 53 2.04 -27.82 -17.44
N LEU A 54 3.18 -27.68 -18.14
CA LEU A 54 4.09 -26.56 -17.97
C LEU A 54 3.42 -25.24 -18.36
N ALA A 55 2.74 -25.19 -19.50
CA ALA A 55 2.02 -24.00 -19.95
C ALA A 55 0.92 -23.61 -18.95
N LEU A 56 0.17 -24.57 -18.42
CA LEU A 56 -0.84 -24.35 -17.39
C LEU A 56 -0.19 -23.86 -16.09
N PHE A 57 0.91 -24.48 -15.66
CA PHE A 57 1.65 -24.05 -14.47
C PHE A 57 2.16 -22.61 -14.62
N LEU A 58 2.74 -22.25 -15.76
CA LEU A 58 3.19 -20.89 -16.04
C LEU A 58 2.01 -19.91 -16.12
N ALA A 59 0.89 -20.29 -16.74
CA ALA A 59 -0.29 -19.45 -16.83
C ALA A 59 -0.91 -19.18 -15.45
N LEU A 60 -1.01 -20.23 -14.62
CA LEU A 60 -1.49 -20.12 -13.25
C LEU A 60 -0.51 -19.36 -12.34
N ASN A 61 0.77 -19.29 -12.70
CA ASN A 61 1.77 -18.60 -11.89
C ASN A 61 2.35 -17.37 -12.60
N ILE A 62 1.64 -16.82 -13.58
CA ILE A 62 2.17 -15.78 -14.47
C ILE A 62 2.66 -14.54 -13.72
N LYS A 63 2.08 -14.26 -12.56
CA LYS A 63 2.48 -13.13 -11.72
C LYS A 63 3.74 -13.38 -10.87
N ASN A 64 4.15 -14.64 -10.74
CA ASN A 64 5.31 -15.10 -9.96
C ASN A 64 6.55 -15.33 -10.84
N ILE A 65 6.41 -15.35 -12.18
CA ILE A 65 7.53 -15.56 -13.11
C ILE A 65 8.43 -14.31 -13.11
N PRO A 66 9.76 -14.42 -12.96
CA PRO A 66 10.67 -13.29 -13.18
C PRO A 66 10.58 -12.79 -14.64
N PRO A 67 10.42 -11.48 -14.94
CA PRO A 67 10.44 -10.31 -14.06
C PRO A 67 9.03 -9.71 -13.77
N ALA A 68 7.96 -10.51 -13.75
CA ALA A 68 6.57 -10.05 -13.70
C ALA A 68 6.26 -9.06 -12.57
N TRP A 69 6.84 -9.22 -11.38
CA TRP A 69 6.67 -8.26 -10.28
C TRP A 69 7.18 -6.86 -10.69
N HIS A 70 8.41 -6.76 -11.20
CA HIS A 70 9.02 -5.49 -11.64
C HIS A 70 8.15 -4.83 -12.71
N ILE A 71 7.72 -5.61 -13.72
CA ILE A 71 6.85 -5.10 -14.79
C ILE A 71 5.56 -4.53 -14.21
N ARG A 72 4.90 -5.24 -13.28
CA ARG A 72 3.63 -4.78 -12.69
C ARG A 72 3.80 -3.51 -11.87
N VAL A 73 4.86 -3.42 -11.06
CA VAL A 73 5.17 -2.23 -10.23
C VAL A 73 5.55 -1.04 -11.12
N LEU A 74 6.49 -1.22 -12.05
CA LEU A 74 6.93 -0.16 -12.96
C LEU A 74 5.79 0.33 -13.85
N ARG A 75 4.96 -0.58 -14.38
CA ARG A 75 3.76 -0.19 -15.14
C ARG A 75 2.81 0.65 -14.28
N ALA A 76 2.62 0.31 -13.02
CA ALA A 76 1.78 1.09 -12.10
C ALA A 76 2.32 2.50 -11.89
N LEU A 77 3.63 2.63 -11.60
CA LEU A 77 4.30 3.92 -11.41
C LEU A 77 4.27 4.76 -12.69
N ILE A 78 4.68 4.18 -13.82
CA ILE A 78 4.73 4.88 -15.11
C ILE A 78 3.35 5.38 -15.49
N HIS A 79 2.33 4.52 -15.36
CA HIS A 79 0.96 4.90 -15.68
C HIS A 79 0.48 6.06 -14.81
N GLN A 80 0.69 6.01 -13.50
CA GLN A 80 0.15 7.03 -12.60
C GLN A 80 0.90 8.37 -12.69
N ILE A 81 2.22 8.31 -12.82
CA ILE A 81 3.07 9.51 -12.82
C ILE A 81 3.02 10.19 -14.20
N TYR A 82 3.23 9.43 -15.28
CA TYR A 82 3.44 9.99 -16.62
C TYR A 82 2.20 9.91 -17.51
N LEU A 83 1.46 8.80 -17.49
CA LEU A 83 0.41 8.56 -18.49
C LEU A 83 -0.99 9.02 -18.06
N SER A 84 -1.28 9.08 -16.76
CA SER A 84 -2.63 9.39 -16.28
C SER A 84 -2.96 10.86 -16.48
N PRO A 85 -3.97 11.22 -17.29
CA PRO A 85 -4.21 12.63 -17.65
C PRO A 85 -4.90 13.40 -16.52
N ARG A 86 -5.76 12.75 -15.72
CA ARG A 86 -6.61 13.42 -14.73
C ARG A 86 -5.84 13.70 -13.44
N ALA A 87 -5.99 14.91 -12.87
CA ALA A 87 -5.49 15.22 -11.53
C ALA A 87 -6.41 14.65 -10.44
N VAL A 88 -5.85 14.32 -9.26
CA VAL A 88 -6.66 14.03 -8.06
C VAL A 88 -7.06 15.36 -7.44
N SER A 89 -8.33 15.51 -7.04
CA SER A 89 -8.83 16.72 -6.37
C SER A 89 -8.82 16.57 -4.85
N ALA A 90 -8.81 17.68 -4.11
CA ALA A 90 -8.78 17.67 -2.63
C ALA A 90 -9.84 16.77 -1.97
N PRO A 91 -11.13 16.78 -2.38
CA PRO A 91 -12.14 15.89 -1.79
C PRO A 91 -11.82 14.39 -1.90
N GLN A 92 -10.88 14.02 -2.76
CA GLN A 92 -10.48 12.64 -3.02
C GLN A 92 -9.26 12.18 -2.22
N LEU A 93 -8.68 13.03 -1.35
CA LEU A 93 -7.48 12.72 -0.55
C LEU A 93 -7.57 11.38 0.19
N PHE A 94 -8.73 11.09 0.80
CA PHE A 94 -8.98 9.86 1.54
C PHE A 94 -9.75 8.79 0.74
N SER A 95 -10.01 9.05 -0.54
CA SER A 95 -10.71 8.10 -1.41
C SER A 95 -9.84 6.88 -1.72
N PRO A 96 -10.39 5.66 -1.68
CA PRO A 96 -9.62 4.46 -1.97
C PRO A 96 -9.36 4.26 -3.46
N LEU A 97 -8.23 3.63 -3.78
CA LEU A 97 -7.95 3.01 -5.08
C LEU A 97 -8.06 1.49 -4.93
N VAL A 98 -8.72 0.83 -5.89
CA VAL A 98 -8.92 -0.63 -5.85
C VAL A 98 -8.11 -1.32 -6.93
N THR A 99 -7.15 -2.15 -6.51
CA THR A 99 -6.46 -3.09 -7.40
C THR A 99 -7.03 -4.49 -7.23
N HIS A 100 -6.80 -5.33 -8.23
CA HIS A 100 -7.30 -6.70 -8.29
C HIS A 100 -6.11 -7.65 -8.40
N SER A 101 -6.16 -8.74 -7.65
CA SER A 101 -5.22 -9.85 -7.78
C SER A 101 -5.93 -11.15 -7.43
N TRP A 102 -5.15 -12.22 -7.39
CA TRP A 102 -5.65 -13.56 -7.15
C TRP A 102 -4.56 -14.39 -6.47
N ASN A 103 -4.97 -15.46 -5.79
CA ASN A 103 -4.05 -16.34 -5.07
C ASN A 103 -3.50 -17.40 -6.01
N SER A 104 -2.32 -17.13 -6.54
CA SER A 104 -1.59 -18.06 -7.40
C SER A 104 -1.19 -19.33 -6.63
N PRO A 105 -1.06 -20.51 -7.26
CA PRO A 105 -0.54 -21.69 -6.59
C PRO A 105 0.81 -21.45 -5.88
N LEU A 106 1.74 -20.71 -6.52
CA LEU A 106 3.04 -20.35 -5.92
C LEU A 106 2.94 -19.26 -4.84
N ASP A 107 1.77 -18.65 -4.64
CA ASP A 107 1.55 -17.79 -3.48
C ASP A 107 1.14 -18.58 -2.23
N CYS A 108 0.79 -19.86 -2.38
CA CYS A 108 0.28 -20.67 -1.28
C CYS A 108 1.40 -21.19 -0.38
N ASP A 109 1.13 -21.30 0.92
CA ASP A 109 1.99 -22.01 1.86
C ASP A 109 1.63 -23.50 1.95
N TYR A 110 2.25 -24.21 2.89
CA TYR A 110 2.00 -25.62 3.18
C TYR A 110 0.56 -25.91 3.65
N ASN A 111 -0.22 -24.89 4.04
CA ASN A 111 -1.64 -25.05 4.36
C ASN A 111 -2.55 -24.87 3.16
N LEU A 112 -2.01 -24.69 1.94
CA LEU A 112 -2.78 -24.47 0.71
C LEU A 112 -3.72 -23.25 0.83
N HIS A 113 -3.24 -22.17 1.43
CA HIS A 113 -3.85 -20.85 1.32
C HIS A 113 -2.77 -19.81 1.08
N LYS A 114 -3.16 -18.59 0.71
CA LYS A 114 -2.19 -17.51 0.48
C LYS A 114 -1.24 -17.38 1.67
N SER A 115 0.05 -17.55 1.42
CA SER A 115 1.10 -17.39 2.43
C SER A 115 1.12 -15.94 2.92
N ASN A 116 1.32 -15.75 4.23
CA ASN A 116 1.36 -14.43 4.84
C ASN A 116 2.42 -13.51 4.20
N SER A 117 3.54 -14.05 3.75
CA SER A 117 4.62 -13.28 3.11
C SER A 117 4.24 -12.76 1.73
N THR A 118 3.37 -13.45 0.99
CA THR A 118 3.06 -13.12 -0.40
C THR A 118 2.02 -11.99 -0.53
N TYR A 119 1.44 -11.53 0.58
CA TYR A 119 0.60 -10.33 0.60
C TYR A 119 1.40 -9.07 0.25
N PHE A 120 2.65 -8.98 0.69
CA PHE A 120 3.49 -7.80 0.48
C PHE A 120 3.81 -7.56 -1.00
N ALA A 121 4.03 -8.63 -1.77
CA ALA A 121 4.23 -8.54 -3.21
C ALA A 121 3.03 -7.83 -3.89
N ASP A 122 1.79 -8.23 -3.60
CA ASP A 122 0.61 -7.58 -4.18
C ASP A 122 0.35 -6.17 -3.59
N LEU A 123 0.75 -5.92 -2.33
CA LEU A 123 0.72 -4.59 -1.72
C LEU A 123 1.66 -3.60 -2.41
N ASP A 124 2.82 -4.04 -2.90
CA ASP A 124 3.74 -3.16 -3.62
C ASP A 124 3.10 -2.62 -4.91
N ILE A 125 2.43 -3.48 -5.69
CA ILE A 125 1.68 -3.03 -6.88
C ILE A 125 0.54 -2.09 -6.46
N ALA A 126 -0.22 -2.42 -5.41
CA ALA A 126 -1.34 -1.60 -4.95
C ALA A 126 -0.89 -0.20 -4.50
N ARG A 127 0.19 -0.13 -3.72
CA ARG A 127 0.76 1.11 -3.21
C ARG A 127 1.47 1.90 -4.30
N ALA A 128 2.13 1.25 -5.26
CA ALA A 128 2.67 1.93 -6.45
C ALA A 128 1.59 2.66 -7.25
N HIS A 129 0.42 2.03 -7.42
CA HIS A 129 -0.73 2.71 -8.02
C HIS A 129 -1.25 3.86 -7.16
N TYR A 130 -1.41 3.65 -5.85
CA TYR A 130 -2.01 4.65 -4.97
C TYR A 130 -1.11 5.86 -4.71
N VAL A 131 0.12 5.62 -4.25
CA VAL A 131 1.10 6.67 -3.95
C VAL A 131 1.44 7.44 -5.22
N GLY A 132 1.62 6.75 -6.35
CA GLY A 132 1.82 7.40 -7.64
C GLY A 132 0.66 8.33 -8.01
N ALA A 133 -0.59 7.91 -7.80
CA ALA A 133 -1.76 8.76 -8.05
C ALA A 133 -1.81 9.96 -7.10
N LEU A 134 -1.46 9.77 -5.82
CA LEU A 134 -1.48 10.80 -4.79
C LEU A 134 -0.47 11.93 -5.09
N ILE A 135 0.74 11.57 -5.52
CA ILE A 135 1.87 12.51 -5.62
C ILE A 135 2.15 13.01 -7.03
N ARG A 136 1.47 12.47 -8.06
CA ARG A 136 1.70 12.86 -9.47
C ARG A 136 1.58 14.36 -9.70
N THR A 137 0.61 15.04 -9.06
CA THR A 137 0.41 16.47 -9.25
C THR A 137 1.59 17.25 -8.69
N GLY A 138 2.00 16.96 -7.45
CA GLY A 138 3.16 17.59 -6.83
C GLY A 138 4.46 17.31 -7.60
N LEU A 139 4.64 16.08 -8.08
CA LEU A 139 5.81 15.69 -8.85
C LEU A 139 5.86 16.35 -10.24
N ARG A 140 4.71 16.50 -10.93
CA ARG A 140 4.63 17.23 -12.21
C ARG A 140 4.99 18.69 -12.05
N ARG A 141 4.43 19.36 -11.02
CA ARG A 141 4.74 20.75 -10.70
C ARG A 141 6.22 20.94 -10.44
N LEU A 142 6.79 20.07 -9.62
CA LEU A 142 8.22 20.07 -9.36
C LEU A 142 9.05 19.90 -10.64
N ASN A 143 8.72 18.93 -11.49
CA ASN A 143 9.44 18.71 -12.75
C ASN A 143 9.32 19.92 -13.70
N ALA A 144 8.24 20.70 -13.59
CA ALA A 144 8.07 21.97 -14.29
C ALA A 144 8.83 23.15 -13.66
N GLY A 145 9.53 22.93 -12.55
CA GLY A 145 10.34 23.96 -11.86
C GLY A 145 9.59 24.76 -10.81
N ASP A 146 8.37 24.38 -10.46
CA ASP A 146 7.61 25.00 -9.37
C ASP A 146 8.23 24.63 -8.01
N THR A 147 8.69 25.64 -7.27
CA THR A 147 9.29 25.48 -5.93
C THR A 147 8.42 26.03 -4.80
N GLU A 148 7.14 26.32 -5.04
CA GLU A 148 6.20 26.89 -4.04
C GLU A 148 6.22 26.08 -2.73
N GLY A 149 6.48 26.76 -1.60
CA GLY A 149 6.47 26.17 -0.26
C GLY A 149 7.68 25.28 0.09
N LEU A 150 8.65 25.09 -0.82
CA LEU A 150 9.93 24.45 -0.49
C LEU A 150 10.84 25.48 0.19
N LYS A 151 11.54 25.06 1.25
CA LYS A 151 12.60 25.89 1.84
C LYS A 151 13.70 26.09 0.79
N ASP A 152 14.12 27.33 0.59
CA ASP A 152 15.37 27.60 -0.11
C ASP A 152 16.50 27.06 0.76
N ASP A 153 17.13 25.99 0.29
CA ASP A 153 18.41 25.57 0.85
C ASP A 153 19.36 26.75 0.59
N GLY A 154 19.74 27.49 1.63
CA GLY A 154 20.45 28.79 1.60
C GLY A 154 21.82 28.83 0.91
N SER A 155 22.06 28.03 -0.13
CA SER A 155 23.17 28.12 -1.08
C SER A 155 22.83 29.02 -2.28
N SER A 156 21.96 30.02 -2.12
CA SER A 156 21.70 31.04 -3.14
C SER A 156 22.72 32.19 -3.02
N SER A 157 23.99 31.86 -3.21
CA SER A 157 25.03 32.82 -3.57
C SER A 157 25.92 32.23 -4.67
N SER A 158 25.32 31.80 -5.76
CA SER A 158 25.94 31.81 -7.09
C SER A 158 24.94 31.27 -8.10
N SER A 159 24.90 31.94 -9.24
CA SER A 159 24.19 31.52 -10.44
C SER A 159 24.48 30.05 -10.80
N SER A 160 23.48 29.37 -11.34
CA SER A 160 23.61 28.24 -12.28
C SER A 160 23.71 26.78 -11.78
N SER A 161 23.40 26.44 -10.53
CA SER A 161 23.18 25.01 -10.20
C SER A 161 21.96 24.73 -9.33
N LYS A 162 20.79 24.71 -9.98
CA LYS A 162 19.60 23.99 -9.47
C LYS A 162 20.06 22.60 -9.01
N LYS A 163 20.15 22.35 -7.70
CA LYS A 163 20.45 21.00 -7.20
C LYS A 163 19.37 20.05 -7.73
N LYS A 164 19.73 19.29 -8.77
CA LYS A 164 18.96 18.21 -9.43
C LYS A 164 18.81 17.02 -8.48
N GLY A 165 18.23 17.23 -7.30
CA GLY A 165 17.89 16.15 -6.39
C GLY A 165 16.56 15.53 -6.81
N GLY A 166 16.58 14.27 -7.24
CA GLY A 166 15.35 13.51 -7.47
C GLY A 166 14.56 13.36 -6.17
N TYR A 167 13.24 13.38 -6.29
CA TYR A 167 12.36 13.11 -5.16
C TYR A 167 12.19 11.61 -5.03
N ILE A 168 12.36 11.10 -3.82
CA ILE A 168 12.22 9.69 -3.50
C ILE A 168 11.12 9.56 -2.46
N ILE A 169 10.16 8.69 -2.76
CA ILE A 169 9.21 8.22 -1.75
C ILE A 169 9.64 6.82 -1.35
N ALA A 170 10.20 6.72 -0.15
CA ALA A 170 10.75 5.48 0.36
C ALA A 170 9.79 4.84 1.37
N LEU A 171 9.62 3.53 1.26
CA LEU A 171 8.88 2.74 2.24
C LEU A 171 9.76 2.55 3.48
N GLY A 172 9.32 3.02 4.63
CA GLY A 172 10.07 2.93 5.90
C GLY A 172 9.61 1.83 6.83
N GLY A 173 8.49 1.17 6.54
CA GLY A 173 7.99 0.07 7.35
C GLY A 173 6.61 -0.39 6.91
N VAL A 174 6.32 -1.66 7.15
CA VAL A 174 5.03 -2.29 6.85
C VAL A 174 4.62 -3.22 7.98
N ALA A 175 3.33 -3.29 8.25
CA ALA A 175 2.72 -4.35 9.05
C ALA A 175 1.49 -4.90 8.32
N CYS A 176 1.16 -6.16 8.56
CA CYS A 176 -0.05 -6.78 8.05
C CYS A 176 -0.69 -7.65 9.13
N SER A 177 -1.99 -7.47 9.33
CA SER A 177 -2.82 -8.27 10.21
C SER A 177 -3.77 -9.12 9.37
N PHE A 178 -3.78 -10.43 9.64
CA PHE A 178 -4.54 -11.43 8.89
C PHE A 178 -5.79 -11.82 9.68
N ARG A 179 -6.94 -11.92 9.01
CA ARG A 179 -8.23 -12.29 9.60
C ARG A 179 -8.81 -13.57 9.02
N LYS A 180 -8.73 -13.74 7.70
CA LYS A 180 -9.31 -14.89 7.00
C LYS A 180 -8.40 -15.33 5.86
N GLU A 181 -8.26 -16.64 5.71
CA GLU A 181 -7.49 -17.25 4.63
C GLU A 181 -8.09 -16.93 3.24
N ILE A 182 -7.20 -16.83 2.26
CA ILE A 182 -7.56 -16.73 0.85
C ILE A 182 -7.21 -18.07 0.20
N ALA A 183 -8.23 -18.78 -0.29
CA ALA A 183 -8.09 -20.10 -0.90
C ALA A 183 -7.27 -20.03 -2.21
N PRO A 184 -6.68 -21.15 -2.69
CA PRO A 184 -5.99 -21.20 -3.97
C PRO A 184 -6.91 -20.76 -5.11
N LEU A 185 -6.36 -20.08 -6.10
CA LEU A 185 -7.04 -19.52 -7.27
C LEU A 185 -8.11 -18.44 -6.95
N ALA A 186 -8.40 -18.17 -5.67
CA ALA A 186 -9.39 -17.19 -5.28
C ALA A 186 -8.96 -15.77 -5.66
N ARG A 187 -9.91 -14.99 -6.19
CA ARG A 187 -9.71 -13.57 -6.51
C ARG A 187 -9.99 -12.71 -5.29
N TYR A 188 -9.32 -11.56 -5.22
CA TYR A 188 -9.53 -10.56 -4.18
C TYR A 188 -9.23 -9.15 -4.69
N GLU A 189 -9.77 -8.18 -3.96
CA GLU A 189 -9.56 -6.76 -4.17
C GLU A 189 -8.64 -6.21 -3.09
N ILE A 190 -7.78 -5.26 -3.45
CA ILE A 190 -6.97 -4.51 -2.49
C ILE A 190 -7.43 -3.06 -2.54
N TRP A 191 -8.01 -2.60 -1.43
CA TRP A 191 -8.50 -1.24 -1.25
C TRP A 191 -7.45 -0.44 -0.49
N THR A 192 -6.75 0.45 -1.19
CA THR A 192 -5.66 1.26 -0.62
C THR A 192 -6.08 2.72 -0.50
N ARG A 193 -5.84 3.35 0.66
CA ARG A 193 -6.09 4.78 0.90
C ARG A 193 -5.12 5.39 1.91
N VAL A 194 -5.07 6.72 1.98
CA VAL A 194 -4.40 7.43 3.09
C VAL A 194 -5.10 7.06 4.40
N LEU A 195 -4.29 6.67 5.39
CA LEU A 195 -4.72 6.48 6.76
C LEU A 195 -4.58 7.79 7.54
N SER A 196 -3.38 8.36 7.55
CA SER A 196 -3.01 9.61 8.24
C SER A 196 -1.61 10.05 7.81
N TRP A 197 -1.11 11.14 8.37
CA TRP A 197 0.27 11.59 8.31
C TRP A 197 0.66 12.36 9.58
N ASP A 198 1.96 12.35 9.87
CA ASP A 198 2.60 13.19 10.87
C ASP A 198 3.60 14.15 10.17
N GLU A 199 4.60 14.65 10.90
CA GLU A 199 5.63 15.57 10.40
C GLU A 199 6.62 14.92 9.41
N LYS A 200 6.78 13.59 9.44
CA LYS A 200 7.82 12.83 8.71
C LYS A 200 7.25 11.78 7.77
N TRP A 201 6.20 11.08 8.18
CA TRP A 201 5.65 9.89 7.56
C TRP A 201 4.23 10.11 7.06
N ILE A 202 3.96 9.66 5.83
CA ILE A 202 2.59 9.41 5.37
C ILE A 202 2.26 7.94 5.58
N TYR A 203 1.11 7.68 6.20
CA TYR A 203 0.63 6.34 6.49
C TYR A 203 -0.47 5.93 5.51
N ILE A 204 -0.29 4.77 4.90
CA ILE A 204 -1.20 4.20 3.91
C ILE A 204 -1.79 2.91 4.48
N VAL A 205 -3.11 2.78 4.43
CA VAL A 205 -3.82 1.54 4.80
C VAL A 205 -4.30 0.82 3.55
N SER A 206 -4.14 -0.50 3.54
CA SER A 206 -4.61 -1.40 2.48
C SER A 206 -5.42 -2.54 3.06
N HIS A 207 -6.62 -2.77 2.54
CA HIS A 207 -7.47 -3.89 2.94
C HIS A 207 -7.59 -4.90 1.81
N PHE A 208 -7.31 -6.17 2.09
CA PHE A 208 -7.65 -7.27 1.21
C PHE A 208 -9.10 -7.65 1.45
N VAL A 209 -9.93 -7.57 0.43
CA VAL A 209 -11.39 -7.73 0.55
C VAL A 209 -11.88 -8.76 -0.47
N ARG A 210 -12.92 -9.51 -0.09
CA ARG A 210 -13.64 -10.37 -1.03
C ARG A 210 -14.20 -9.54 -2.19
N PRO A 211 -13.99 -9.98 -3.45
CA PRO A 211 -14.33 -9.19 -4.62
C PRO A 211 -15.84 -8.91 -4.68
N GLY A 212 -16.22 -7.70 -5.08
CA GLY A 212 -17.61 -7.28 -5.20
C GLY A 212 -18.38 -7.12 -3.88
N SER A 213 -17.73 -7.24 -2.72
CA SER A 213 -18.39 -7.05 -1.41
C SER A 213 -18.74 -5.59 -1.14
N VAL A 214 -18.02 -4.65 -1.75
CA VAL A 214 -18.23 -3.21 -1.59
C VAL A 214 -18.43 -2.58 -2.96
N ALA A 215 -19.60 -1.96 -3.17
CA ALA A 215 -19.81 -1.12 -4.33
C ALA A 215 -19.12 0.24 -4.08
N PRO A 216 -18.10 0.63 -4.88
CA PRO A 216 -17.50 1.95 -4.74
C PRO A 216 -18.54 3.03 -5.00
N LYS A 217 -18.58 4.07 -4.17
CA LYS A 217 -19.42 5.26 -4.42
C LYS A 217 -19.01 5.99 -5.70
N GLY A 218 -17.76 5.84 -6.13
CA GLY A 218 -17.22 6.38 -7.37
C GLY A 218 -15.79 5.86 -7.63
N TRP A 219 -15.35 5.93 -8.89
CA TRP A 219 -13.99 5.53 -9.31
C TRP A 219 -13.08 6.75 -9.50
N HIS A 220 -12.97 7.58 -8.47
CA HIS A 220 -12.28 8.86 -8.51
C HIS A 220 -10.80 8.76 -8.94
N LEU A 221 -10.10 7.72 -8.46
CA LEU A 221 -8.69 7.46 -8.78
C LEU A 221 -8.49 6.51 -9.98
N GLN A 222 -9.58 6.04 -10.61
CA GLN A 222 -9.56 5.07 -11.71
C GLN A 222 -10.63 5.40 -12.77
N PRO A 223 -10.59 6.59 -13.39
CA PRO A 223 -11.67 7.08 -14.26
C PRO A 223 -11.97 6.17 -15.45
N TRP A 224 -10.96 5.47 -15.98
CA TRP A 224 -11.11 4.52 -17.10
C TRP A 224 -12.03 3.33 -16.77
N LYS A 225 -12.34 3.05 -15.50
CA LYS A 225 -13.30 2.01 -15.11
C LYS A 225 -14.75 2.40 -15.42
N HIS A 226 -15.04 3.70 -15.60
CA HIS A 226 -16.34 4.15 -16.09
C HIS A 226 -16.49 3.93 -17.60
N GLU A 227 -15.40 4.09 -18.35
CA GLU A 227 -15.35 3.99 -19.81
C GLU A 227 -15.17 2.54 -20.30
N SER A 228 -14.49 1.69 -19.52
CA SER A 228 -14.25 0.28 -19.86
C SER A 228 -15.47 -0.60 -19.62
N ARG A 229 -16.53 -0.34 -20.39
CA ARG A 229 -17.36 -1.42 -20.95
C ARG A 229 -16.71 -1.90 -22.24
N SER A 230 -15.48 -2.40 -22.15
CA SER A 230 -14.77 -2.97 -23.30
C SER A 230 -15.55 -4.17 -23.84
N TRP A 231 -15.75 -4.21 -25.16
CA TRP A 231 -16.56 -5.21 -25.86
C TRP A 231 -16.11 -6.66 -25.57
N VAL A 232 -14.79 -6.86 -25.33
CA VAL A 232 -14.20 -8.16 -24.99
C VAL A 232 -14.67 -8.65 -23.61
N GLY A 233 -14.86 -7.73 -22.66
CA GLY A 233 -15.44 -8.04 -21.36
C GLY A 233 -16.93 -8.43 -21.44
N GLY A 234 -17.65 -7.94 -22.46
CA GLY A 234 -19.04 -8.34 -22.74
C GLY A 234 -19.15 -9.77 -23.26
N LEU A 235 -18.18 -10.23 -24.05
CA LEU A 235 -18.18 -11.59 -24.63
C LEU A 235 -17.87 -12.67 -23.58
N LEU A 236 -16.95 -12.39 -22.64
CA LEU A 236 -16.55 -13.32 -21.58
C LEU A 236 -17.44 -13.25 -20.32
N SER A 237 -18.34 -12.27 -20.22
CA SER A 237 -19.23 -12.08 -19.07
C SER A 237 -20.63 -12.71 -19.26
N ARG A 238 -20.72 -13.84 -19.99
CA ARG A 238 -21.97 -14.62 -20.11
C ARG A 238 -22.33 -15.48 -18.88
N SER A 239 -21.60 -15.34 -17.77
CA SER A 239 -21.98 -15.96 -16.49
C SER A 239 -21.59 -15.06 -15.33
N GLY A 240 -22.47 -14.12 -15.02
CA GLY A 240 -22.29 -13.16 -13.93
C GLY A 240 -23.57 -12.41 -13.71
N LYS A 241 -24.52 -13.06 -13.03
CA LYS A 241 -25.75 -12.46 -12.49
C LYS A 241 -25.39 -11.05 -11.98
N LYS A 242 -26.01 -10.00 -12.54
CA LYS A 242 -25.94 -8.62 -12.03
C LYS A 242 -26.43 -8.65 -10.58
N GLY A 243 -25.52 -8.89 -9.64
CA GLY A 243 -25.78 -8.69 -8.23
C GLY A 243 -25.96 -7.19 -8.04
N LYS A 244 -27.19 -6.73 -7.82
CA LYS A 244 -27.40 -5.48 -7.07
C LYS A 244 -26.55 -5.64 -5.81
N GLY A 245 -25.45 -4.87 -5.70
CA GLY A 245 -24.54 -4.98 -4.57
C GLY A 245 -25.35 -4.78 -3.30
N LYS A 246 -25.52 -5.85 -2.50
CA LYS A 246 -26.19 -5.76 -1.22
C LYS A 246 -25.38 -4.78 -0.39
N LYS A 247 -25.97 -3.65 0.03
CA LYS A 247 -25.32 -2.68 0.90
C LYS A 247 -25.03 -3.41 2.21
N LEU A 248 -23.80 -3.89 2.37
CA LEU A 248 -23.39 -4.59 3.58
C LEU A 248 -23.41 -3.59 4.73
N ASP A 249 -23.91 -4.06 5.86
CA ASP A 249 -23.76 -3.38 7.14
C ASP A 249 -22.29 -3.40 7.59
N LYS A 250 -21.99 -2.68 8.67
CA LYS A 250 -20.61 -2.55 9.20
C LYS A 250 -20.00 -3.91 9.52
N GLU A 251 -20.80 -4.87 9.99
CA GLU A 251 -20.34 -6.21 10.31
C GLU A 251 -20.07 -7.05 9.04
N GLY A 252 -20.95 -6.99 8.04
CA GLY A 252 -20.75 -7.62 6.74
C GLY A 252 -19.49 -7.13 6.05
N LEU A 253 -19.21 -5.82 6.12
CA LEU A 253 -17.96 -5.24 5.63
C LEU A 253 -16.74 -5.81 6.36
N ARG A 254 -16.81 -5.91 7.69
CA ARG A 254 -15.71 -6.49 8.50
C ARG A 254 -15.47 -7.95 8.15
N LYS A 255 -16.52 -8.75 7.93
CA LYS A 255 -16.44 -10.16 7.52
C LYS A 255 -15.93 -10.37 6.09
N ALA A 256 -15.99 -9.33 5.24
CA ALA A 256 -15.46 -9.36 3.90
C ALA A 256 -13.94 -9.14 3.83
N VAL A 257 -13.31 -8.63 4.90
CA VAL A 257 -11.86 -8.35 4.95
C VAL A 257 -11.07 -9.60 5.28
N TYR A 258 -10.17 -9.99 4.38
CA TYR A 258 -9.20 -11.08 4.59
C TYR A 258 -8.01 -10.63 5.43
N ALA A 259 -7.45 -9.46 5.12
CA ALA A 259 -6.27 -8.91 5.79
C ALA A 259 -6.26 -7.38 5.73
N THR A 260 -5.52 -6.74 6.62
CA THR A 260 -5.31 -5.29 6.65
C THR A 260 -3.84 -4.99 6.86
N SER A 261 -3.27 -4.16 6.01
CA SER A 261 -1.88 -3.72 6.10
C SER A 261 -1.80 -2.21 6.27
N VAL A 262 -0.82 -1.77 7.06
CA VAL A 262 -0.41 -0.37 7.21
C VAL A 262 1.03 -0.25 6.71
N ALA A 263 1.34 0.85 6.02
CA ALA A 263 2.66 1.17 5.51
C ALA A 263 2.99 2.63 5.82
N LYS A 264 4.24 2.92 6.22
CA LYS A 264 4.75 4.28 6.37
C LYS A 264 5.71 4.64 5.24
N TYR A 265 5.53 5.80 4.66
CA TYR A 265 6.37 6.33 3.58
C TYR A 265 6.98 7.67 3.97
N VAL A 266 8.25 7.85 3.66
CA VAL A 266 8.94 9.13 3.81
C VAL A 266 9.20 9.73 2.43
N CYS A 267 8.92 11.01 2.28
CA CYS A 267 9.32 11.77 1.10
C CYS A 267 10.66 12.44 1.35
N LYS A 268 11.63 12.23 0.46
CA LYS A 268 12.96 12.86 0.53
C LYS A 268 13.30 13.58 -0.75
N LYS A 269 14.03 14.69 -0.62
CA LYS A 269 14.76 15.38 -1.69
C LYS A 269 16.23 15.34 -1.31
N GLY A 270 16.98 14.44 -1.93
CA GLY A 270 18.34 14.13 -1.48
C GLY A 270 18.35 13.66 -0.02
N ARG A 271 19.06 14.39 0.86
CA ARG A 271 19.14 14.08 2.30
C ARG A 271 18.02 14.72 3.13
N GLN A 272 17.25 15.65 2.55
CA GLN A 272 16.20 16.38 3.26
C GLN A 272 14.89 15.59 3.26
N THR A 273 14.29 15.43 4.44
CA THR A 273 12.93 14.90 4.61
C THR A 273 11.94 16.02 4.31
N ILE A 274 10.96 15.74 3.46
CA ILE A 274 9.86 16.66 3.14
C ILE A 274 8.64 16.25 3.96
N PRO A 275 8.06 17.18 4.75
CA PRO A 275 6.84 16.89 5.49
C PRO A 275 5.71 16.43 4.57
N PRO A 276 4.96 15.38 4.94
CA PRO A 276 3.82 14.89 4.16
C PRO A 276 2.80 15.98 3.83
N GLU A 277 2.54 16.89 4.76
CA GLU A 277 1.57 17.95 4.56
C GLU A 277 1.96 18.87 3.39
N LEU A 278 3.23 19.28 3.31
CA LEU A 278 3.74 20.08 2.21
C LEU A 278 3.61 19.33 0.87
N LEU A 279 3.86 18.02 0.86
CA LEU A 279 3.67 17.19 -0.33
C LEU A 279 2.21 17.14 -0.78
N LEU A 280 1.27 17.01 0.16
CA LEU A 280 -0.17 17.00 -0.12
C LEU A 280 -0.67 18.37 -0.58
N GLN A 281 -0.21 19.46 0.03
CA GLN A 281 -0.50 20.83 -0.38
C GLN A 281 -0.03 21.09 -1.81
N ARG A 282 1.22 20.74 -2.12
CA ARG A 282 1.78 20.86 -3.48
C ARG A 282 1.01 20.01 -4.49
N SER A 283 0.50 18.87 -4.05
CA SER A 283 -0.34 17.99 -4.87
C SER A 283 -1.79 18.49 -5.01
N ARG A 284 -2.14 19.65 -4.42
CA ARG A 284 -3.48 20.26 -4.41
C ARG A 284 -4.54 19.35 -3.77
N LEU A 285 -4.13 18.61 -2.75
CA LEU A 285 -4.98 17.67 -2.04
C LEU A 285 -5.51 18.20 -0.71
N LEU A 286 -4.95 19.31 -0.23
CA LEU A 286 -5.41 19.99 0.97
C LEU A 286 -6.32 21.19 0.60
N PRO A 287 -7.26 21.57 1.49
CA PRO A 287 -8.16 22.69 1.27
C PRO A 287 -7.39 24.02 1.17
N LYS A 288 -7.95 24.99 0.46
CA LYS A 288 -7.41 26.36 0.43
C LYS A 288 -8.01 27.12 1.62
N GLY A 289 -7.16 27.67 2.50
CA GLY A 289 -7.61 28.45 3.65
C GLY A 289 -6.64 28.31 4.83
N PRO A 290 -6.65 29.26 5.79
CA PRO A 290 -5.85 29.14 7.01
C PRO A 290 -6.31 27.92 7.82
N LYS A 291 -5.36 27.19 8.41
CA LYS A 291 -5.69 26.18 9.41
C LYS A 291 -6.43 26.87 10.56
N PRO A 292 -7.49 26.27 11.14
CA PRO A 292 -8.12 26.83 12.33
C PRO A 292 -7.06 26.99 13.43
N VAL A 293 -7.01 28.20 14.02
CA VAL A 293 -5.93 28.71 14.90
C VAL A 293 -5.76 27.92 16.22
N GLY A 294 -6.52 26.84 16.45
CA GLY A 294 -6.46 26.01 17.66
C GLY A 294 -5.67 24.70 17.55
N VAL A 295 -5.03 24.39 16.41
CA VAL A 295 -4.37 23.08 16.18
C VAL A 295 -2.84 23.21 16.01
N ALA A 296 -2.22 24.11 16.77
CA ALA A 296 -0.77 24.26 16.81
C ALA A 296 -0.12 23.08 17.58
N GLU A 297 0.73 22.34 16.86
CA GLU A 297 1.93 21.61 17.31
C GLU A 297 2.05 21.33 18.82
N GLN A 298 1.36 20.30 19.32
CA GLN A 298 1.84 19.58 20.51
C GLN A 298 2.99 18.66 20.07
N GLY A 299 4.20 19.20 20.05
CA GLY A 299 5.37 18.46 19.57
C GLY A 299 6.68 19.22 19.66
N LYS A 300 6.93 19.94 20.76
CA LYS A 300 8.29 20.43 21.07
C LYS A 300 8.52 20.50 22.57
N GLU A 301 8.89 19.37 23.16
CA GLU A 301 9.62 19.38 24.42
C GLU A 301 11.14 19.32 24.14
N ARG A 302 11.81 20.35 24.64
CA ARG A 302 13.17 20.40 25.19
C ARG A 302 14.38 20.43 24.23
N SER A 303 14.99 21.62 24.16
CA SER A 303 16.35 21.87 24.67
C SER A 303 16.57 23.39 24.81
N GLU A 304 16.93 23.84 26.02
CA GLU A 304 17.26 25.23 26.38
C GLU A 304 18.47 25.78 25.61
N PRO A 305 18.68 27.11 25.60
CA PRO A 305 19.59 27.67 26.61
C PRO A 305 19.11 28.97 27.27
N ASP A 306 19.63 29.17 28.48
CA ASP A 306 19.62 30.37 29.32
C ASP A 306 19.83 31.70 28.57
N THR A 307 19.10 32.76 28.97
CA THR A 307 19.60 34.08 29.41
C THR A 307 18.40 34.93 29.88
N PRO A 308 18.47 35.68 31.00
CA PRO A 308 17.31 36.36 31.57
C PRO A 308 17.08 37.73 30.92
N VAL A 309 15.81 38.09 30.66
CA VAL A 309 15.44 39.49 30.42
C VAL A 309 14.26 39.86 31.31
N SER A 310 14.59 40.74 32.25
CA SER A 310 13.69 41.48 33.13
C SER A 310 12.86 42.49 32.32
N GLY A 311 11.56 42.55 32.62
CA GLY A 311 10.75 43.78 32.55
C GLY A 311 10.17 44.15 31.18
N LEU A 312 8.84 44.11 31.07
CA LEU A 312 7.96 45.29 30.88
C LEU A 312 6.54 44.85 30.47
N GLU A 313 5.59 45.17 31.35
CA GLU A 313 4.29 45.80 31.09
C GLU A 313 3.21 45.13 30.21
N GLY A 314 1.96 45.25 30.70
CA GLY A 314 0.76 44.55 30.23
C GLY A 314 0.21 45.00 28.86
N PRO A 315 -0.89 44.36 28.41
CA PRO A 315 -1.29 44.38 27.01
C PRO A 315 -2.31 45.49 26.72
N GLU A 316 -1.86 46.68 26.33
CA GLU A 316 -2.77 47.72 25.80
C GLU A 316 -2.34 48.32 24.45
N SER A 317 -1.66 47.56 23.58
CA SER A 317 -1.35 48.05 22.22
C SER A 317 -1.40 47.01 21.09
N ALA A 318 -2.19 45.94 21.23
CA ALA A 318 -2.59 45.12 20.08
C ALA A 318 -3.74 45.82 19.34
N GLY A 319 -3.39 46.76 18.46
CA GLY A 319 -4.29 47.65 17.76
C GLY A 319 -5.29 47.01 16.76
N PRO A 320 -6.03 47.84 15.99
CA PRO A 320 -7.14 47.46 15.11
C PRO A 320 -6.81 46.37 14.07
N ALA A 321 -5.53 46.15 13.78
CA ALA A 321 -5.05 45.08 12.90
C ALA A 321 -5.37 43.67 13.42
N LEU A 322 -5.30 43.42 14.74
CA LEU A 322 -5.63 42.09 15.30
C LEU A 322 -7.15 41.85 15.27
N ALA A 323 -7.93 42.90 15.52
CA ALA A 323 -9.39 42.87 15.41
C ALA A 323 -9.85 42.67 13.95
N GLU A 324 -9.15 43.28 12.98
CA GLU A 324 -9.42 43.10 11.55
C GLU A 324 -9.05 41.69 11.06
N ILE A 325 -7.92 41.14 11.54
CA ILE A 325 -7.55 39.74 11.27
C ILE A 325 -8.63 38.82 11.82
N LEU A 326 -9.03 38.96 13.10
CA LEU A 326 -10.10 38.17 13.70
C LEU A 326 -11.44 38.29 12.94
N ARG A 327 -11.79 39.49 12.47
CA ARG A 327 -13.00 39.71 11.65
C ARG A 327 -12.92 39.03 10.30
N LYS A 328 -11.75 39.06 9.63
CA LYS A 328 -11.53 38.33 8.38
C LYS A 328 -11.61 36.82 8.59
N THR A 329 -10.99 36.29 9.66
CA THR A 329 -11.07 34.86 9.97
C THR A 329 -12.49 34.42 10.32
N GLN A 330 -13.27 35.28 10.99
CA GLN A 330 -14.68 35.00 11.31
C GLN A 330 -15.60 35.13 10.09
N ALA A 331 -15.31 36.05 9.16
CA ALA A 331 -16.05 36.19 7.90
C ALA A 331 -15.76 35.02 6.93
N GLU A 332 -14.50 34.56 6.87
CA GLU A 332 -14.12 33.35 6.10
C GLU A 332 -14.68 32.06 6.72
N ALA A 333 -14.94 32.04 8.03
CA ALA A 333 -15.59 30.92 8.72
C ALA A 333 -17.12 30.88 8.58
N GLN A 334 -17.75 31.94 8.04
CA GLN A 334 -19.20 32.05 7.85
C GLN A 334 -19.70 31.70 6.44
N GLU A 335 -18.79 31.40 5.49
CA GLU A 335 -19.19 30.75 4.24
C GLU A 335 -19.40 29.26 4.49
N GLU A 336 -20.66 28.86 4.66
CA GLU A 336 -21.08 27.45 4.64
C GLU A 336 -20.53 26.78 3.37
N PRO A 337 -19.64 25.78 3.48
CA PRO A 337 -19.02 25.15 2.32
C PRO A 337 -20.08 24.43 1.48
N ALA A 338 -19.98 24.57 0.16
CA ALA A 338 -20.87 23.88 -0.77
C ALA A 338 -20.85 22.36 -0.50
N GLU A 339 -22.02 21.71 -0.59
CA GLU A 339 -22.18 20.26 -0.37
C GLU A 339 -21.12 19.45 -1.15
N GLY A 340 -20.12 18.94 -0.43
CA GLY A 340 -19.03 18.11 -1.00
C GLY A 340 -17.64 18.74 -0.99
N GLU A 341 -17.46 19.96 -0.49
CA GLU A 341 -16.14 20.55 -0.28
C GLU A 341 -15.45 19.96 0.96
N LEU A 342 -14.17 19.62 0.84
CA LEU A 342 -13.39 19.06 1.94
C LEU A 342 -12.82 20.23 2.76
N THR A 343 -13.32 20.44 3.97
CA THR A 343 -12.84 21.49 4.88
C THR A 343 -11.60 21.05 5.67
N TRP A 344 -10.83 22.01 6.18
CA TRP A 344 -9.66 21.73 7.04
C TRP A 344 -10.02 20.94 8.29
N GLU A 345 -11.14 21.27 8.94
CA GLU A 345 -11.64 20.55 10.10
C GLU A 345 -11.87 19.07 9.77
N LYS A 346 -12.47 18.78 8.61
CA LYS A 346 -12.74 17.41 8.20
C LYS A 346 -11.48 16.63 7.85
N VAL A 347 -10.51 17.31 7.23
CA VAL A 347 -9.17 16.75 6.97
C VAL A 347 -8.49 16.37 8.28
N GLU A 348 -8.52 17.27 9.25
CA GLU A 348 -7.85 17.10 10.53
C GLU A 348 -8.53 15.99 11.37
N GLU A 349 -9.87 15.94 11.40
CA GLU A 349 -10.62 14.84 12.02
C GLU A 349 -10.21 13.48 11.44
N MET A 350 -10.13 13.37 10.10
CA MET A 350 -9.72 12.13 9.44
C MET A 350 -8.25 11.80 9.70
N ARG A 351 -7.37 12.81 9.72
CA ARG A 351 -5.94 12.66 10.04
C ARG A 351 -5.76 12.14 11.45
N LEU A 352 -6.34 12.80 12.46
CA LEU A 352 -6.24 12.42 13.88
C LEU A 352 -6.82 11.04 14.14
N ARG A 353 -7.96 10.71 13.50
CA ARG A 353 -8.56 9.37 13.59
C ARG A 353 -7.59 8.26 13.12
N GLY A 354 -6.88 8.50 12.02
CA GLY A 354 -5.89 7.55 11.52
C GLY A 354 -4.60 7.56 12.34
N LEU A 355 -4.21 8.72 12.86
CA LEU A 355 -2.97 8.94 13.61
C LEU A 355 -2.89 8.03 14.84
N LYS A 356 -4.02 7.80 15.53
CA LYS A 356 -4.12 6.82 16.63
C LYS A 356 -3.53 5.44 16.27
N PHE A 357 -3.82 4.93 15.07
CA PHE A 357 -3.30 3.64 14.61
C PHE A 357 -1.86 3.76 14.11
N SER A 358 -1.53 4.89 13.47
CA SER A 358 -0.19 5.17 12.97
C SER A 358 0.84 5.25 14.10
N THR A 359 0.54 5.93 15.21
CA THR A 359 1.43 6.04 16.38
C THR A 359 1.72 4.68 16.99
N ALA A 360 0.69 3.84 17.18
CA ALA A 360 0.88 2.48 17.70
C ALA A 360 1.65 1.56 16.75
N PHE A 361 1.55 1.79 15.44
CA PHE A 361 2.38 1.08 14.47
C PHE A 361 3.82 1.60 14.48
N ASP A 362 4.03 2.91 14.61
CA ASP A 362 5.35 3.51 14.60
C ASP A 362 6.15 3.19 15.87
N SER A 363 5.47 3.06 17.03
CA SER A 363 6.10 2.68 18.29
C SER A 363 6.80 1.32 18.24
N LEU A 364 6.39 0.42 17.34
CA LEU A 364 7.08 -0.85 17.11
C LEU A 364 8.51 -0.67 16.59
N ALA A 365 8.86 0.49 16.03
CA ALA A 365 10.24 0.77 15.61
C ALA A 365 11.20 0.85 16.81
N GLY A 366 10.72 1.19 18.01
CA GLY A 366 11.54 1.20 19.23
C GLY A 366 12.02 -0.19 19.64
N LEU A 367 11.38 -1.26 19.16
CA LEU A 367 11.83 -2.65 19.41
C LEU A 367 13.22 -2.95 18.81
N HIS A 368 13.75 -2.09 17.94
CA HIS A 368 15.14 -2.18 17.51
C HIS A 368 16.13 -1.98 18.66
N ASP A 369 15.78 -1.12 19.62
CA ASP A 369 16.63 -0.78 20.76
C ASP A 369 16.57 -1.86 21.86
N GLU A 370 15.55 -2.73 21.83
CA GLU A 370 15.40 -3.86 22.76
C GLU A 370 16.36 -5.03 22.45
N PHE A 371 16.93 -5.08 21.24
CA PHE A 371 17.84 -6.16 20.86
C PHE A 371 19.16 -6.04 21.61
N GLY A 372 19.32 -6.82 22.69
CA GLY A 372 20.51 -6.82 23.53
C GLY A 372 20.49 -5.81 24.67
N ALA A 373 19.33 -5.18 24.96
CA ALA A 373 19.17 -4.25 26.07
C ALA A 373 19.48 -4.90 27.43
N ASP A 374 19.20 -6.20 27.57
CA ASP A 374 19.43 -6.98 28.79
C ASP A 374 20.90 -7.45 28.95
N ALA A 375 21.77 -7.21 27.96
CA ALA A 375 23.18 -7.61 28.00
C ALA A 375 24.09 -6.63 28.77
N ALA A 376 23.50 -5.63 29.46
CA ALA A 376 24.25 -4.64 30.23
C ALA A 376 24.43 -5.08 31.70
N GLU A 377 25.71 -5.15 32.10
CA GLU A 377 26.27 -5.36 33.45
C GLU A 377 26.09 -6.75 34.09
N GLY A 378 26.95 -7.68 33.67
CA GLY A 378 27.42 -8.78 34.53
C GLY A 378 26.63 -10.09 34.47
N GLU A 379 25.54 -10.16 33.72
CA GLU A 379 24.83 -11.41 33.43
C GLU A 379 25.26 -12.01 32.09
N GLU A 380 25.31 -13.35 32.03
CA GLU A 380 25.79 -14.14 30.90
C GLU A 380 25.15 -13.73 29.56
N ASP A 381 25.94 -13.81 28.50
CA ASP A 381 25.62 -13.44 27.11
C ASP A 381 24.20 -13.88 26.69
N VAL A 382 23.23 -12.95 26.77
CA VAL A 382 21.82 -13.17 26.39
C VAL A 382 21.69 -13.52 24.91
N LEU A 383 22.69 -13.18 24.11
CA LEU A 383 22.78 -13.59 22.71
C LEU A 383 23.22 -15.04 22.54
N GLY A 384 23.58 -15.73 23.63
CA GLY A 384 23.65 -17.18 23.74
C GLY A 384 24.87 -17.83 23.07
N VAL A 385 25.21 -19.02 23.57
CA VAL A 385 26.12 -19.95 22.90
C VAL A 385 25.28 -20.92 22.07
N TYR A 386 25.24 -20.72 20.76
CA TYR A 386 24.56 -21.65 19.85
C TYR A 386 25.49 -22.80 19.50
N GLY A 387 25.12 -24.02 19.89
CA GLY A 387 25.70 -25.21 19.25
C GLY A 387 25.44 -25.16 17.76
N GLU A 388 26.37 -25.63 16.94
CA GLU A 388 26.19 -25.71 15.49
C GLU A 388 24.86 -26.43 15.19
N LEU A 389 23.86 -25.68 14.76
CA LEU A 389 22.69 -26.23 14.10
C LEU A 389 23.17 -26.64 12.71
N LEU A 390 23.80 -27.82 12.64
CA LEU A 390 24.08 -28.52 11.41
C LEU A 390 22.75 -28.72 10.67
N TYR A 391 22.54 -27.95 9.60
CA TYR A 391 21.55 -28.20 8.57
C TYR A 391 22.25 -28.43 7.23
#